data_AF-A0A2H3G331-F1
#
_entry.id   AF-A0A2H3G331-F1
#
_cell.length_a   1.000
_cell.length_b   1.000
_cell.length_c   1.000
_cell.angle_alpha   90.00
_cell.angle_beta   90.00
_cell.angle_gamma   90.00
#
_symmetry.space_group_name_H-M   'P 1'
#
loop_
_entity.id
_entity.type
_entity.pdbx_description
1 polymer ?
#
loop_
_entity_poly.entity_id
_entity_poly.type
_entity_poly.pdbx_seq_one_letter_code
_entity_poly.pdbx_strand_id
1 'polypeptide(L)'
;MEETDEVHNEEDEDDVLRTSIRTIAQNTSAIRRKRKQGPRRNHVEDLRRRRRKLKRECCSFKVISISLPNDSAARGETRTWEYKWNTVKKLWTNEGAPQEMRKWRAEELCMMLDYLTVKASPKSGLWNPVEVQWRNDIEDEHGMFEWSDSLENWIFQITYEVMIEMLGERARGVGIVIK
;
A
#
# COMPACT_ATOMS: atom_id res chain seq x y z
N MET A 1 68.55 12.28 7.86
CA MET A 1 67.30 11.56 8.18
C MET A 1 66.89 10.93 6.87
N GLU A 2 67.63 9.90 6.45
CA GLU A 2 67.37 8.46 6.76
C GLU A 2 66.13 8.01 5.96
N GLU A 3 66.35 7.49 4.75
CA GLU A 3 66.31 6.05 4.34
C GLU A 3 64.85 5.54 4.20
N THR A 4 64.31 5.47 2.98
CA THR A 4 64.13 4.27 2.09
C THR A 4 63.32 3.16 2.78
N ASP A 5 62.23 2.60 2.23
CA ASP A 5 62.14 1.86 0.97
C ASP A 5 60.70 1.76 0.45
N GLU A 6 60.56 1.85 -0.88
CA GLU A 6 59.51 1.21 -1.68
C GLU A 6 59.90 -0.25 -1.90
N VAL A 7 59.03 -1.24 -1.66
CA VAL A 7 59.10 -2.51 -2.40
C VAL A 7 57.69 -3.09 -2.63
N HIS A 8 57.51 -3.52 -3.89
CA HIS A 8 56.38 -4.21 -4.50
C HIS A 8 55.90 -5.46 -3.77
N ASN A 9 54.64 -5.84 -4.00
CA ASN A 9 54.22 -7.25 -3.98
C ASN A 9 53.37 -7.53 -5.23
N GLU A 10 54.04 -8.08 -6.24
CA GLU A 10 53.49 -8.93 -7.32
C GLU A 10 53.37 -10.36 -6.75
N GLU A 11 52.18 -10.96 -6.82
CA GLU A 11 51.75 -12.02 -7.77
C GLU A 11 51.99 -13.47 -7.28
N ASP A 12 50.89 -14.23 -7.37
CA ASP A 12 50.73 -15.67 -7.57
C ASP A 12 51.45 -16.70 -6.69
N GLU A 13 50.65 -17.58 -6.05
CA GLU A 13 50.86 -19.03 -6.16
C GLU A 13 49.57 -19.83 -5.89
N ASP A 14 49.55 -20.98 -6.56
CA ASP A 14 48.43 -21.80 -6.98
C ASP A 14 47.90 -22.81 -5.94
N ASP A 15 46.59 -23.07 -6.09
CA ASP A 15 45.93 -24.38 -6.19
C ASP A 15 46.72 -25.64 -5.80
N VAL A 16 46.56 -26.14 -4.57
CA VAL A 16 46.62 -27.60 -4.31
C VAL A 16 45.77 -27.94 -3.08
N LEU A 17 44.76 -28.80 -3.25
CA LEU A 17 44.53 -30.01 -2.45
C LEU A 17 43.31 -30.79 -2.99
N ARG A 18 43.47 -31.36 -4.18
CA ARG A 18 42.71 -32.55 -4.61
C ARG A 18 43.44 -33.79 -4.12
N THR A 19 42.94 -34.40 -3.05
CA THR A 19 43.39 -35.73 -2.64
C THR A 19 42.25 -36.74 -2.78
N SER A 20 42.44 -37.56 -3.80
CA SER A 20 41.73 -38.77 -4.21
C SER A 20 41.32 -39.70 -3.07
N ILE A 21 40.07 -40.17 -3.09
CA ILE A 21 39.72 -41.48 -2.55
C ILE A 21 39.08 -42.31 -3.66
N ARG A 22 39.87 -43.27 -4.17
CA ARG A 22 39.38 -44.42 -4.93
C ARG A 22 38.86 -45.44 -3.93
N THR A 23 37.63 -45.93 -4.08
CA THR A 23 37.34 -47.35 -3.88
C THR A 23 36.10 -47.73 -4.71
N ILE A 24 36.31 -48.56 -5.72
CA ILE A 24 35.28 -49.30 -6.44
C ILE A 24 35.14 -50.65 -5.73
N ALA A 25 33.92 -51.05 -5.39
CA ALA A 25 33.54 -52.45 -5.29
C ALA A 25 32.05 -52.61 -5.63
N GLN A 26 31.79 -53.17 -6.80
CA GLN A 26 30.50 -53.74 -7.18
C GLN A 26 30.36 -55.13 -6.52
N ASN A 27 29.17 -55.48 -6.01
CA ASN A 27 28.44 -56.70 -6.40
C ASN A 27 27.12 -56.90 -5.63
N THR A 28 26.05 -56.96 -6.42
CA THR A 28 24.86 -57.82 -6.36
C THR A 28 24.55 -58.67 -5.10
N SER A 29 23.33 -58.53 -4.58
CA SER A 29 22.32 -59.62 -4.53
C SER A 29 21.08 -59.22 -3.71
N ALA A 30 19.91 -59.60 -4.22
CA ALA A 30 18.61 -59.34 -3.62
C ALA A 30 18.32 -60.29 -2.44
N ILE A 31 17.95 -59.75 -1.28
CA ILE A 31 17.23 -60.49 -0.23
C ILE A 31 16.08 -59.63 0.30
N ARG A 32 14.84 -60.01 -0.06
CA ARG A 32 13.61 -59.63 0.65
C ARG A 32 13.58 -60.36 2.00
N ARG A 33 13.36 -59.64 3.11
CA ARG A 33 12.40 -59.99 4.21
C ARG A 33 12.61 -59.18 5.51
N LYS A 34 11.63 -58.34 5.83
CA LYS A 34 10.78 -58.31 7.05
C LYS A 34 10.47 -56.87 7.48
N ARG A 35 9.17 -56.55 7.40
CA ARG A 35 8.54 -55.34 7.95
C ARG A 35 8.97 -55.13 9.41
N LYS A 36 9.53 -53.95 9.70
CA LYS A 36 9.37 -53.31 11.01
C LYS A 36 8.46 -52.10 10.79
N GLN A 37 7.26 -52.15 11.35
CA GLN A 37 6.41 -50.97 11.51
C GLN A 37 7.16 -50.00 12.42
N GLY A 38 7.73 -48.94 11.84
CA GLY A 38 8.21 -47.80 12.59
C GLY A 38 7.02 -46.99 13.11
N PRO A 39 7.10 -46.41 14.32
CA PRO A 39 5.98 -45.69 14.91
C PRO A 39 5.69 -44.40 14.13
N ARG A 40 4.39 -44.13 13.95
CA ARG A 40 3.81 -42.89 13.41
C ARG A 40 4.59 -41.66 13.90
N ARG A 41 5.32 -41.00 13.00
CA ARG A 41 5.76 -39.62 13.19
C ARG A 41 4.99 -38.75 12.22
N ASN A 42 3.91 -38.19 12.75
CA ASN A 42 3.30 -36.90 12.45
C ASN A 42 3.50 -36.39 11.02
N HIS A 43 2.57 -36.80 10.15
CA HIS A 43 2.14 -36.01 9.00
C HIS A 43 1.40 -34.76 9.52
N VAL A 44 2.15 -33.84 10.12
CA VAL A 44 1.80 -32.42 10.09
C VAL A 44 2.65 -31.91 8.94
N GLU A 45 2.28 -32.23 7.70
CA GLU A 45 1.58 -31.25 6.86
C GLU A 45 1.90 -29.84 7.36
N ASP A 46 3.14 -29.41 7.09
CA ASP A 46 3.58 -28.03 7.20
C ASP A 46 2.78 -27.27 6.13
N LEU A 47 1.49 -27.06 6.42
CA LEU A 47 0.62 -26.05 5.84
C LEU A 47 1.19 -24.69 6.26
N ARG A 48 2.42 -24.41 5.81
CA ARG A 48 2.91 -23.06 5.63
C ARG A 48 1.97 -22.44 4.61
N ARG A 49 0.85 -21.91 5.13
CA ARG A 49 0.03 -20.93 4.45
C ARG A 49 1.02 -19.93 3.87
N ARG A 50 1.21 -19.97 2.55
CA ARG A 50 1.86 -18.89 1.82
C ARG A 50 0.96 -17.68 2.02
N ARG A 51 1.13 -16.95 3.14
CA ARG A 51 0.63 -15.59 3.29
C ARG A 51 1.31 -14.82 2.16
N ARG A 52 0.59 -14.61 1.06
CA ARG A 52 1.03 -13.70 0.01
C ARG A 52 1.26 -12.37 0.73
N LYS A 53 2.48 -11.87 0.72
CA LYS A 53 2.79 -10.56 1.29
C LYS A 53 2.11 -9.54 0.37
N LEU A 54 1.07 -8.88 0.87
CA LEU A 54 0.47 -7.75 0.18
C LEU A 54 1.56 -6.70 -0.03
N LYS A 55 1.68 -6.19 -1.25
CA LYS A 55 2.68 -5.17 -1.59
C LYS A 55 2.12 -3.82 -1.17
N ARG A 56 2.85 -3.11 -0.31
CA ARG A 56 2.51 -1.75 0.12
C ARG A 56 3.41 -0.76 -0.58
N GLU A 57 2.83 0.22 -1.26
CA GLU A 57 3.54 1.27 -2.00
C GLU A 57 3.06 2.65 -1.53
N CYS A 58 3.99 3.53 -1.15
CA CYS A 58 3.66 4.92 -0.85
C CYS A 58 3.39 5.68 -2.15
N CYS A 59 2.26 6.38 -2.21
CA CYS A 59 1.83 7.12 -3.38
C CYS A 59 1.36 8.52 -3.00
N SER A 60 1.66 9.51 -3.84
CA SER A 60 1.28 10.90 -3.60
C SER A 60 0.05 11.27 -4.42
N PHE A 61 -0.94 11.88 -3.77
CA PHE A 61 -2.22 12.24 -4.34
C PHE A 61 -2.53 13.72 -4.14
N LYS A 62 -3.40 14.26 -4.98
CA LYS A 62 -3.93 15.62 -4.87
C LYS A 62 -5.45 15.58 -4.94
N VAL A 63 -6.14 16.29 -4.03
CA VAL A 63 -7.59 16.44 -4.10
C VAL A 63 -7.97 17.29 -5.33
N ILE A 64 -8.95 16.78 -6.07
CA ILE A 64 -9.52 17.41 -7.27
C ILE A 64 -10.82 18.10 -6.92
N SER A 65 -11.72 17.36 -6.29
CA SER A 65 -13.04 17.79 -5.85
C SER A 65 -13.47 16.99 -4.63
N ILE A 66 -14.48 17.51 -3.94
CA ILE A 66 -15.18 16.80 -2.87
C ILE A 66 -16.66 16.75 -3.22
N SER A 67 -17.37 15.77 -2.68
CA SER A 67 -18.81 15.64 -2.84
C SER A 67 -19.48 15.44 -1.49
N LEU A 68 -20.62 16.11 -1.31
CA LEU A 68 -21.53 15.92 -0.18
C LEU A 68 -22.90 15.48 -0.71
N PRO A 69 -23.65 14.66 0.02
CA PRO A 69 -24.99 14.25 -0.37
C PRO A 69 -25.95 15.44 -0.46
N ASN A 70 -26.91 15.33 -1.37
CA ASN A 70 -28.04 16.23 -1.51
C ASN A 70 -29.32 15.49 -1.11
N ASP A 71 -29.62 15.48 0.19
CA ASP A 71 -30.74 14.69 0.75
C ASP A 71 -32.12 15.16 0.28
N SER A 72 -32.22 16.37 -0.26
CA SER A 72 -33.45 16.93 -0.82
C SER A 72 -33.65 16.66 -2.31
N ALA A 73 -32.73 15.94 -2.97
CA ALA A 73 -32.80 15.69 -4.41
C ALA A 73 -34.06 14.88 -4.79
N ALA A 74 -34.90 15.44 -5.65
CA ALA A 74 -36.03 14.71 -6.23
C ALA A 74 -35.56 13.61 -7.21
N ARG A 75 -36.47 12.72 -7.62
CA ARG A 75 -36.12 11.70 -8.64
C ARG A 75 -35.69 12.37 -9.94
N GLY A 76 -34.48 12.06 -10.39
CA GLY A 76 -33.89 12.61 -11.61
C GLY A 76 -32.96 13.79 -11.37
N GLU A 77 -32.86 14.29 -10.14
CA GLU A 77 -31.94 15.37 -9.77
C GLU A 77 -30.58 14.85 -9.28
N THR A 78 -29.59 15.75 -9.25
CA THR A 78 -28.24 15.46 -8.76
C THR A 78 -28.29 15.15 -7.26
N ARG A 79 -27.89 13.92 -6.91
CA ARG A 79 -27.90 13.40 -5.53
C ARG A 79 -26.73 13.85 -4.68
N THR A 80 -25.76 14.55 -5.28
CA THR A 80 -24.58 15.05 -4.58
C THR A 80 -24.20 16.43 -5.10
N TRP A 81 -23.69 17.27 -4.21
CA TRP A 81 -23.08 18.54 -4.56
C TRP A 81 -21.58 18.35 -4.69
N GLU A 82 -21.04 18.50 -5.90
CA GLU A 82 -19.60 18.48 -6.13
C GLU A 82 -19.01 19.88 -5.90
N TYR A 83 -18.05 20.00 -4.99
CA TYR A 83 -17.37 21.25 -4.68
C TYR A 83 -15.97 21.26 -5.28
N LYS A 84 -15.58 22.44 -5.78
CA LYS A 84 -14.23 22.68 -6.33
C LYS A 84 -13.48 23.67 -5.46
N TRP A 85 -12.17 23.51 -5.40
CA TRP A 85 -11.30 24.42 -4.67
C TRP A 85 -11.24 25.80 -5.32
N ASN A 86 -11.58 26.83 -4.56
CA ASN A 86 -11.41 28.22 -4.92
C ASN A 86 -10.05 28.72 -4.40
N THR A 87 -9.10 28.95 -5.30
CA THR A 87 -7.74 29.38 -4.95
C THR A 87 -7.68 30.77 -4.32
N VAL A 88 -8.59 31.66 -4.68
CA VAL A 88 -8.62 33.05 -4.16
C VAL A 88 -9.14 33.06 -2.72
N LYS A 89 -10.22 32.33 -2.46
CA LYS A 89 -10.85 32.29 -1.14
C LYS A 89 -10.24 31.25 -0.20
N LYS A 90 -9.47 30.30 -0.74
CA LYS A 90 -8.97 29.10 -0.06
C LYS A 90 -10.11 28.30 0.60
N LEU A 91 -11.16 28.03 -0.18
CA LEU A 91 -12.37 27.31 0.27
C LEU A 91 -12.84 26.35 -0.81
N TRP A 92 -13.55 25.30 -0.43
CA TRP A 92 -14.33 24.46 -1.34
C TRP A 92 -15.65 25.16 -1.64
N THR A 93 -16.00 25.32 -2.91
CA THR A 93 -17.20 26.07 -3.31
C THR A 93 -18.05 25.35 -4.36
N ASN A 94 -19.37 25.47 -4.22
CA ASN A 94 -20.37 25.09 -5.22
C ASN A 94 -21.48 26.15 -5.22
N GLU A 95 -21.65 26.87 -6.34
CA GLU A 95 -22.65 27.93 -6.46
C GLU A 95 -24.10 27.41 -6.64
N GLY A 96 -24.25 26.14 -7.04
CA GLY A 96 -25.54 25.46 -7.15
C GLY A 96 -26.11 24.96 -5.82
N ALA A 97 -25.28 24.86 -4.78
CA ALA A 97 -25.72 24.46 -3.45
C ALA A 97 -26.53 25.58 -2.75
N PRO A 98 -27.39 25.23 -1.76
CA PRO A 98 -28.06 26.20 -0.90
C PRO A 98 -27.08 27.18 -0.27
N GLN A 99 -27.51 28.43 -0.05
CA GLN A 99 -26.62 29.54 0.35
C GLN A 99 -25.70 29.22 1.54
N GLU A 100 -26.24 28.53 2.54
CA GLU A 100 -25.52 28.13 3.77
C GLU A 100 -24.47 27.03 3.51
N MET A 101 -24.68 26.23 2.47
CA MET A 101 -23.83 25.09 2.09
C MET A 101 -22.94 25.38 0.88
N ARG A 102 -22.88 26.62 0.38
CA ARG A 102 -22.10 26.93 -0.84
C ARG A 102 -20.61 26.85 -0.65
N LYS A 103 -20.13 26.95 0.58
CA LYS A 103 -18.71 27.10 0.90
C LYS A 103 -18.34 26.25 2.09
N TRP A 104 -17.18 25.63 2.02
CA TRP A 104 -16.64 24.82 3.10
C TRP A 104 -15.14 25.04 3.30
N ARG A 105 -14.72 25.13 4.55
CA ARG A 105 -13.33 25.01 5.01
C ARG A 105 -12.98 23.55 5.25
N ALA A 106 -11.69 23.25 5.32
CA ALA A 106 -11.23 21.89 5.61
C ALA A 106 -11.73 21.39 6.97
N GLU A 107 -11.66 22.25 7.99
CA GLU A 107 -12.09 21.92 9.36
C GLU A 107 -13.60 21.63 9.43
N GLU A 108 -14.40 22.35 8.64
CA GLU A 108 -15.85 22.13 8.57
C GLU A 108 -16.18 20.80 7.90
N LEU A 109 -15.44 20.43 6.85
CA LEU A 109 -15.58 19.13 6.19
C LEU A 109 -15.19 17.97 7.11
N CYS A 110 -14.24 18.19 8.02
CA CYS A 110 -13.84 17.21 9.02
C CYS A 110 -14.91 16.93 10.08
N MET A 111 -15.92 17.79 10.22
CA MET A 111 -17.06 17.51 11.08
C MET A 111 -18.10 16.61 10.39
N MET A 112 -17.95 16.33 9.09
CA MET A 112 -18.92 15.60 8.26
C MET A 112 -18.26 14.44 7.51
N LEU A 113 -17.26 13.80 8.12
CA LEU A 113 -16.44 12.75 7.49
C LEU A 113 -17.27 11.62 6.90
N ASP A 114 -18.31 11.17 7.61
CA ASP A 114 -19.17 10.04 7.20
C ASP A 114 -19.92 10.30 5.89
N TYR A 115 -20.12 11.57 5.52
CA TYR A 115 -20.83 11.97 4.30
C TYR A 115 -19.89 12.47 3.21
N LEU A 116 -18.63 12.69 3.55
CA LEU A 116 -17.65 13.29 2.66
C LEU A 116 -17.07 12.25 1.71
N THR A 117 -17.25 12.49 0.42
CA THR A 117 -16.51 11.77 -0.62
C THR A 117 -15.44 12.67 -1.20
N VAL A 118 -14.19 12.22 -1.19
CA VAL A 118 -13.05 13.00 -1.69
C VAL A 118 -12.53 12.37 -2.99
N LYS A 119 -12.50 13.14 -4.07
CA LYS A 119 -11.93 12.71 -5.34
C LYS A 119 -10.47 13.14 -5.43
N ALA A 120 -9.54 12.20 -5.53
CA ALA A 120 -8.11 12.46 -5.53
C ALA A 120 -7.42 11.85 -6.75
N SER A 121 -6.48 12.58 -7.34
CA SER A 121 -5.63 12.10 -8.45
C SER A 121 -4.24 11.73 -7.95
N PRO A 122 -3.69 10.57 -8.34
CA PRO A 122 -2.29 10.26 -8.12
C PRO A 122 -1.40 11.17 -8.97
N LYS A 123 -0.17 11.42 -8.49
CA LYS A 123 0.83 12.24 -9.19
C LYS A 123 1.30 11.60 -10.51
N SER A 124 1.37 10.27 -10.57
CA SER A 124 2.01 9.55 -11.68
C SER A 124 1.18 9.54 -12.97
N GLY A 125 -0.06 10.03 -12.98
CA GLY A 125 -0.94 10.05 -14.17
C GLY A 125 -1.28 8.67 -14.73
N LEU A 126 -0.70 7.61 -14.15
CA LEU A 126 -0.88 6.22 -14.55
C LEU A 126 -2.23 5.66 -14.11
N TRP A 127 -2.87 6.25 -13.10
CA TRP A 127 -4.16 5.78 -12.59
C TRP A 127 -5.22 6.85 -12.72
N ASN A 128 -6.46 6.40 -12.84
CA ASN A 128 -7.62 7.26 -12.80
C ASN A 128 -7.76 7.89 -11.41
N PRO A 129 -8.38 9.09 -11.32
CA PRO A 129 -8.80 9.64 -10.04
C PRO A 129 -9.62 8.62 -9.25
N VAL A 130 -9.30 8.51 -7.96
CA VAL A 130 -9.98 7.63 -7.02
C VAL A 130 -10.93 8.43 -6.14
N GLU A 131 -12.01 7.82 -5.69
CA GLU A 131 -12.98 8.43 -4.79
C GLU A 131 -12.87 7.74 -3.44
N VAL A 132 -12.33 8.45 -2.45
CA VAL A 132 -12.13 7.92 -1.10
C VAL A 132 -13.23 8.39 -0.17
N GLN A 133 -13.58 7.53 0.78
CA GLN A 133 -14.58 7.82 1.81
C GLN A 133 -14.02 7.46 3.18
N TRP A 134 -14.53 8.13 4.21
CA TRP A 134 -14.15 7.85 5.58
C TRP A 134 -14.59 6.44 6.00
N ARG A 135 -13.69 5.72 6.65
CA ARG A 135 -13.90 4.42 7.26
C ARG A 135 -13.47 4.51 8.71
N ASN A 136 -14.42 4.36 9.61
CA ASN A 136 -14.12 4.12 11.02
C ASN A 136 -13.44 2.75 11.13
N ASP A 137 -12.16 2.74 11.49
CA ASP A 137 -11.50 1.52 11.93
C ASP A 137 -11.87 1.28 13.40
N ILE A 138 -12.16 0.03 13.74
CA ILE A 138 -12.53 -0.37 15.11
C ILE A 138 -11.25 -0.62 15.93
N GLU A 139 -10.11 -0.83 15.27
CA GLU A 139 -8.86 -1.23 15.94
C GLU A 139 -7.91 -0.07 16.26
N ASP A 140 -7.90 1.01 15.47
CA ASP A 140 -7.09 2.21 15.71
C ASP A 140 -8.03 3.41 15.96
N GLU A 141 -7.80 4.19 17.03
CA GLU A 141 -8.64 5.34 17.44
C GLU A 141 -8.78 6.45 16.38
N HIS A 142 -8.05 6.33 15.28
CA HIS A 142 -8.05 7.24 14.15
C HIS A 142 -8.46 6.45 12.91
N GLY A 143 -9.72 6.57 12.50
CA GLY A 143 -10.19 6.04 11.22
C GLY A 143 -9.38 6.58 10.03
N MET A 144 -9.69 6.08 8.84
CA MET A 144 -8.93 6.44 7.63
C MET A 144 -9.83 6.63 6.43
N PHE A 145 -9.35 7.40 5.46
CA PHE A 145 -10.02 7.49 4.16
C PHE A 145 -9.55 6.34 3.28
N GLU A 146 -10.51 5.57 2.77
CA GLU A 146 -10.23 4.42 1.93
C GLU A 146 -10.93 4.49 0.58
N TRP A 147 -10.28 3.89 -0.41
CA TRP A 147 -10.91 3.47 -1.65
C TRP A 147 -10.47 2.04 -1.98
N SER A 148 -11.39 1.23 -2.46
CA SER A 148 -11.10 -0.14 -2.89
C SER A 148 -11.53 -0.33 -4.34
N ASP A 149 -10.61 -0.79 -5.19
CA ASP A 149 -10.95 -1.30 -6.52
C ASP A 149 -11.31 -2.78 -6.42
N SER A 150 -12.60 -3.08 -6.64
CA SER A 150 -13.07 -4.47 -6.69
C SER A 150 -12.48 -5.29 -7.84
N LEU A 151 -11.98 -4.65 -8.90
CA LEU A 151 -11.45 -5.33 -10.08
C LEU A 151 -9.98 -5.72 -9.88
N GLU A 152 -9.16 -4.80 -9.37
CA GLU A 152 -7.71 -5.00 -9.24
C GLU A 152 -7.27 -5.38 -7.81
N ASN A 153 -8.21 -5.47 -6.85
CA ASN A 153 -7.97 -5.70 -5.43
C ASN A 153 -7.02 -4.67 -4.79
N TRP A 154 -7.01 -3.44 -5.30
CA TRP A 154 -6.20 -2.38 -4.74
C TRP A 154 -6.96 -1.69 -3.63
N ILE A 155 -6.30 -1.46 -2.50
CA ILE A 155 -6.83 -0.63 -1.41
C ILE A 155 -5.92 0.58 -1.29
N PHE A 156 -6.49 1.76 -1.48
CA PHE A 156 -5.82 3.02 -1.17
C PHE A 156 -6.29 3.50 0.20
N GLN A 157 -5.34 3.90 1.04
CA GLN A 157 -5.57 4.40 2.39
C GLN A 157 -4.81 5.71 2.61
N ILE A 158 -5.45 6.65 3.29
CA ILE A 158 -4.84 7.91 3.72
C ILE A 158 -5.37 8.30 5.10
N THR A 159 -4.47 8.74 5.97
CA THR A 159 -4.84 9.07 7.34
C THR A 159 -5.66 10.36 7.37
N TYR A 160 -6.38 10.54 8.48
CA TYR A 160 -7.16 11.74 8.74
C TYR A 160 -6.32 13.01 8.60
N GLU A 161 -5.18 13.09 9.29
CA GLU A 161 -4.33 14.29 9.36
C GLU A 161 -3.86 14.72 7.98
N VAL A 162 -3.36 13.78 7.19
CA VAL A 162 -2.91 14.03 5.82
C VAL A 162 -4.07 14.51 4.96
N MET A 163 -5.28 13.95 5.14
CA MET A 163 -6.45 14.41 4.41
C MET A 163 -6.85 15.85 4.76
N ILE A 164 -6.80 16.25 6.05
CA ILE A 164 -7.12 17.64 6.43
C ILE A 164 -6.17 18.61 5.74
N GLU A 165 -4.86 18.35 5.79
CA GLU A 165 -3.86 19.20 5.15
C GLU A 165 -4.10 19.31 3.65
N MET A 166 -4.40 18.18 3.01
CA MET A 166 -4.76 18.14 1.60
C MET A 166 -6.01 18.96 1.27
N LEU A 167 -7.03 18.93 2.13
CA LEU A 167 -8.26 19.69 1.96
C LEU A 167 -8.08 21.20 2.24
N GLY A 168 -7.21 21.57 3.18
CA GLY A 168 -6.99 22.96 3.61
C GLY A 168 -6.04 23.73 2.71
N GLU A 169 -5.03 23.06 2.17
CA GLU A 169 -3.99 23.72 1.38
C GLU A 169 -4.05 23.37 -0.11
N ARG A 170 -4.91 22.43 -0.49
CA ARG A 170 -4.89 21.79 -1.81
C ARG A 170 -3.50 21.23 -2.14
N ALA A 171 -2.78 20.84 -1.09
CA ALA A 171 -1.46 20.24 -1.16
C ALA A 171 -1.56 18.79 -1.67
N ARG A 172 -0.39 18.20 -1.93
CA ARG A 172 -0.32 16.77 -2.14
C ARG A 172 -0.10 16.10 -0.80
N GLY A 173 -0.85 15.04 -0.53
CA GLY A 173 -0.58 14.16 0.59
C GLY A 173 -0.04 12.82 0.11
N VAL A 174 0.50 12.05 1.06
CA VAL A 174 1.02 10.71 0.83
C VAL A 174 0.07 9.72 1.48
N GLY A 175 -0.38 8.73 0.71
CA GLY A 175 -1.13 7.58 1.20
C GLY A 175 -0.45 6.27 0.82
N ILE A 176 -1.05 5.17 1.25
CA ILE A 176 -0.55 3.82 1.03
C ILE A 176 -1.48 3.11 0.05
N VAL A 177 -0.89 2.42 -0.92
CA VAL A 177 -1.62 1.53 -1.83
C VAL A 177 -1.21 0.10 -1.49
N ILE A 178 -2.20 -0.75 -1.26
CA ILE A 178 -2.05 -2.16 -0.93
C ILE A 178 -2.52 -2.98 -2.13
N LYS A 179 -1.67 -3.89 -2.62
CA LYS A 179 -1.93 -4.80 -3.75
C LYS A 179 -1.69 -6.26 -3.37
#